data_AF-A0A9E2MGV5-F1
#
_entry.id   AF-A0A9E2MGV5-F1
#
_cell.length_a   1.000
_cell.length_b   1.000
_cell.length_c   1.000
_cell.angle_alpha   90.00
_cell.angle_beta   90.00
_cell.angle_gamma   90.00
#
_symmetry.space_group_name_H-M   'P 1'
#
loop_
_entity.id
_entity.type
_entity.pdbx_description
1 polymer ?
#
loop_
_entity_poly.entity_id
_entity_poly.type
_entity_poly.pdbx_seq_one_letter_code
_entity_poly.pdbx_strand_id
1 'polypeptide(L)'
;MSQSYLSAGLYRIIKKSDDAVEIELSDASHPVFNAHFEGMPLLPGFLQMDIIAEILGQEIDEVTSAKFVNKILPNEKLVYLIAPTNSGVRVKLSNGSNALCGDFKLKWHQK
;
A
#
# COMPACT_ATOMS: atom_id res chain seq x y z
N MET A 1 2.74 12.46 7.31
CA MET A 1 1.48 12.00 7.91
C MET A 1 1.82 10.92 8.92
N SER A 2 1.22 10.90 10.11
CA SER A 2 1.34 9.76 11.04
C SER A 2 0.60 8.56 10.46
N GLN A 3 1.03 7.34 10.79
CA GLN A 3 0.27 6.13 10.46
C GLN A 3 -1.16 6.25 10.99
N SER A 4 -2.14 5.82 10.19
CA SER A 4 -3.51 5.69 10.66
C SER A 4 -3.60 4.66 11.79
N TYR A 5 -4.67 4.71 12.58
CA TYR A 5 -4.91 3.69 13.62
C TYR A 5 -4.97 2.26 13.05
N LEU A 6 -5.30 2.10 11.76
CA LEU A 6 -5.42 0.79 11.11
C LEU A 6 -4.07 0.23 10.62
N SER A 7 -3.16 1.10 10.17
CA SER A 7 -1.85 0.70 9.64
C SER A 7 -0.75 0.65 10.70
N ALA A 8 -1.04 1.11 11.92
CA ALA A 8 -0.11 1.10 13.03
C ALA A 8 0.42 -0.32 13.31
N GLY A 9 1.70 -0.55 13.04
CA GLY A 9 2.35 -1.86 13.21
C GLY A 9 2.06 -2.87 12.09
N LEU A 10 1.28 -2.51 11.07
CA LEU A 10 0.95 -3.39 9.95
C LEU A 10 2.13 -3.62 9.00
N TYR A 11 3.03 -2.64 8.90
CA TYR A 11 4.17 -2.72 8.01
C TYR A 11 5.35 -1.90 8.54
N ARG A 12 6.54 -2.20 8.01
CA ARG A 12 7.75 -1.39 8.20
C ARG A 12 8.38 -1.06 6.85
N ILE A 13 8.96 0.13 6.74
CA ILE A 13 9.71 0.53 5.55
C ILE A 13 11.10 -0.14 5.60
N ILE A 14 11.45 -0.85 4.53
CA ILE A 14 12.76 -1.50 4.35
C ILE A 14 13.71 -0.57 3.58
N LYS A 15 13.19 0.04 2.51
CA LYS A 15 13.95 0.93 1.65
C LYS A 15 13.03 2.02 1.08
N LYS A 16 13.58 3.21 0.89
CA LYS A 16 12.88 4.33 0.25
C LYS A 16 13.83 5.11 -0.66
N SER A 17 13.40 5.34 -1.89
CA SER A 17 13.98 6.27 -2.87
C SER A 17 12.87 7.19 -3.41
N ASP A 18 13.22 8.06 -4.35
CA ASP A 18 12.26 8.98 -4.97
C ASP A 18 11.24 8.27 -5.87
N ASP A 19 11.64 7.14 -6.45
CA ASP A 19 10.88 6.38 -7.45
C ASP A 19 10.35 5.03 -6.93
N ALA A 20 10.79 4.60 -5.73
CA ALA A 20 10.39 3.33 -5.17
C ALA A 20 10.36 3.32 -3.63
N VAL A 21 9.41 2.59 -3.07
CA VAL A 21 9.37 2.25 -1.64
C VAL A 21 9.22 0.75 -1.49
N GLU A 22 10.06 0.14 -0.66
CA GLU A 22 9.94 -1.26 -0.25
C GLU A 22 9.48 -1.32 1.20
N ILE A 23 8.44 -2.10 1.47
CA ILE A 23 7.96 -2.38 2.82
C ILE A 23 7.91 -3.89 3.05
N GLU A 24 7.85 -4.27 4.31
CA GLU A 24 7.53 -5.62 4.75
C GLU A 24 6.29 -5.57 5.64
N LEU A 25 5.30 -6.41 5.33
CA LEU A 25 4.08 -6.55 6.13
C LEU A 25 4.36 -7.35 7.40
N SER A 26 3.55 -7.11 8.43
CA SER A 26 3.53 -7.90 9.65
C SER A 26 3.06 -9.33 9.39
N ASP A 27 3.23 -10.19 10.38
CA ASP A 27 2.64 -11.52 10.37
C ASP A 27 1.10 -11.49 10.52
N ALA A 28 0.50 -12.67 10.42
CA ALA A 28 -0.95 -12.86 10.44
C ALA A 28 -1.61 -12.51 11.79
N SER A 29 -0.85 -12.33 12.87
CA SER A 29 -1.40 -11.98 14.19
C SER A 29 -1.88 -10.53 14.28
N HIS A 30 -1.49 -9.69 13.32
CA HIS A 30 -1.91 -8.29 13.30
C HIS A 30 -3.44 -8.17 13.19
N PRO A 31 -4.08 -7.24 13.93
CA PRO A 31 -5.55 -7.12 13.97
C PRO A 31 -6.23 -7.01 12.60
N VAL A 32 -5.59 -6.33 11.64
CA VAL A 32 -6.08 -6.24 10.25
C VAL A 32 -6.25 -7.62 9.60
N PHE A 33 -5.27 -8.52 9.75
CA PHE A 33 -5.33 -9.84 9.14
C PHE A 33 -6.30 -10.77 9.87
N ASN A 34 -6.41 -10.65 11.20
CA ASN A 34 -7.42 -11.36 11.98
C ASN A 34 -8.84 -10.98 11.54
N ALA A 35 -9.05 -9.71 11.17
CA ALA A 35 -10.33 -9.22 10.68
C ALA A 35 -10.58 -9.50 9.17
N HIS A 36 -9.56 -9.93 8.41
CA HIS A 36 -9.63 -10.02 6.96
C HIS A 36 -8.78 -11.17 6.39
N PHE A 37 -9.24 -12.41 6.44
CA PHE A 37 -10.48 -12.94 6.98
C PHE A 37 -10.15 -14.13 7.89
N GLU A 38 -11.10 -14.56 8.73
CA GLU A 38 -10.90 -15.76 9.55
C GLU A 38 -10.50 -16.96 8.67
N GLY A 39 -9.36 -17.59 9.00
CA GLY A 39 -8.79 -18.70 8.23
C GLY A 39 -8.16 -18.33 6.88
N MET A 40 -8.23 -17.08 6.43
CA MET A 40 -7.66 -16.58 5.17
C MET A 40 -7.11 -15.16 5.31
N PRO A 41 -5.99 -14.96 6.04
CA PRO A 41 -5.42 -13.63 6.23
C PRO A 41 -4.89 -13.06 4.91
N LEU A 42 -5.33 -11.87 4.54
CA LEU A 42 -4.85 -11.12 3.38
C LEU A 42 -4.98 -9.62 3.62
N LEU A 43 -4.18 -8.83 2.92
CA LEU A 43 -4.23 -7.37 3.07
C LEU A 43 -5.51 -6.81 2.40
N PRO A 44 -6.39 -6.12 3.15
CA PRO A 44 -7.54 -5.45 2.56
C PRO A 44 -7.13 -4.48 1.45
N GLY A 45 -7.91 -4.46 0.36
CA GLY A 45 -7.61 -3.61 -0.79
C GLY A 45 -7.50 -2.12 -0.44
N PHE A 46 -8.40 -1.59 0.39
CA PHE A 46 -8.39 -0.17 0.75
C PHE A 46 -7.10 0.24 1.50
N LEU A 47 -6.53 -0.64 2.33
CA LEU A 47 -5.28 -0.37 3.04
C LEU A 47 -4.09 -0.21 2.10
N GLN A 48 -4.14 -0.76 0.88
CA GLN A 48 -3.10 -0.49 -0.11
C GLN A 48 -3.02 1.00 -0.46
N MET A 49 -4.17 1.70 -0.49
CA MET A 49 -4.22 3.14 -0.75
C MET A 49 -3.80 3.96 0.47
N ASP A 50 -4.22 3.55 1.67
CA ASP A 50 -3.79 4.21 2.92
C ASP A 50 -2.27 4.11 3.08
N ILE A 51 -1.68 2.94 2.83
CA ILE A 51 -0.23 2.75 2.84
C ILE A 51 0.42 3.67 1.79
N ILE A 52 -0.13 3.80 0.59
CA ILE A 52 0.41 4.73 -0.44
C ILE A 52 0.40 6.17 0.07
N ALA A 53 -0.71 6.63 0.64
CA ALA A 53 -0.81 7.98 1.22
C ALA A 53 0.24 8.19 2.33
N GLU A 54 0.38 7.21 3.22
CA GLU A 54 1.28 7.26 4.36
C GLU A 54 2.76 7.25 3.94
N ILE A 55 3.19 6.34 3.06
CA ILE A 55 4.59 6.25 2.63
C ILE A 55 5.03 7.47 1.81
N LEU A 56 4.10 8.10 1.08
CA LEU A 56 4.35 9.32 0.31
C LEU A 56 4.12 10.59 1.12
N GLY A 57 3.51 10.49 2.30
CA GLY A 57 3.19 11.64 3.16
C GLY A 57 2.19 12.60 2.52
N GLN A 58 1.28 12.09 1.70
CA GLN A 58 0.27 12.86 0.97
C GLN A 58 -1.13 12.48 1.43
N GLU A 59 -2.10 13.36 1.15
CA GLU A 59 -3.52 13.08 1.31
C GLU A 59 -4.13 12.81 -0.07
N ILE A 60 -4.93 11.74 -0.18
CA ILE A 60 -5.60 11.38 -1.42
C ILE A 60 -6.90 12.18 -1.53
N ASP A 61 -7.06 12.92 -2.61
CA ASP A 61 -8.29 13.66 -2.94
C ASP A 61 -9.22 12.81 -3.82
N GLU A 62 -8.65 12.17 -4.84
CA GLU A 62 -9.40 11.41 -5.84
C GLU A 62 -8.68 10.13 -6.21
N VAL A 63 -9.43 9.01 -6.27
CA VAL A 63 -8.97 7.75 -6.85
C VAL A 63 -9.48 7.63 -8.28
N THR A 64 -8.65 7.99 -9.26
CA THR A 64 -9.04 7.92 -10.69
C THR A 64 -9.05 6.49 -11.22
N SER A 65 -8.24 5.60 -10.64
CA SER A 65 -8.21 4.17 -10.95
C SER A 65 -7.60 3.40 -9.78
N ALA A 66 -8.23 2.31 -9.38
CA ALA A 66 -7.66 1.33 -8.46
C ALA A 66 -7.89 -0.07 -9.04
N LYS A 67 -6.80 -0.81 -9.25
CA LYS A 67 -6.83 -2.20 -9.70
C LYS A 67 -6.16 -3.08 -8.66
N PHE A 68 -6.88 -4.10 -8.20
CA PHE A 68 -6.38 -5.14 -7.31
C PHE A 68 -6.24 -6.42 -8.13
N VAL A 69 -5.01 -6.88 -8.34
CA VAL A 69 -4.69 -7.92 -9.33
C VAL A 69 -4.41 -9.25 -8.65
N ASN A 70 -3.47 -9.27 -7.71
CA ASN A 70 -3.12 -10.45 -6.91
C ASN A 70 -3.34 -10.17 -5.43
N LYS A 71 -3.68 -11.23 -4.68
CA LYS A 71 -3.77 -11.16 -3.21
C LYS A 71 -2.40 -10.85 -2.64
N ILE A 72 -2.41 -10.16 -1.51
CA ILE A 72 -1.23 -9.85 -0.72
C ILE A 72 -1.37 -10.54 0.62
N LEU A 73 -0.34 -11.27 1.04
CA LEU A 73 -0.36 -12.12 2.22
C LEU A 73 0.52 -11.55 3.34
N PRO A 74 0.31 -11.98 4.61
CA PRO A 74 1.18 -11.59 5.71
C PRO A 74 2.66 -11.96 5.46
N ASN A 75 3.57 -11.20 6.08
CA ASN A 75 5.03 -11.30 5.90
C ASN A 75 5.55 -11.04 4.47
N GLU A 76 4.69 -10.68 3.51
CA GLU A 76 5.18 -10.35 2.18
C GLU A 76 5.97 -9.04 2.18
N LYS A 77 7.02 -9.04 1.37
CA LYS A 77 7.70 -7.81 0.94
C LYS A 77 6.97 -7.24 -0.26
N LEU A 78 6.75 -5.94 -0.22
CA LEU A 78 6.01 -5.20 -1.22
C LEU A 78 6.87 -4.06 -1.76
N VAL A 79 6.87 -3.91 -3.08
CA VAL A 79 7.57 -2.84 -3.79
C VAL A 79 6.53 -1.95 -4.46
N TYR A 80 6.55 -0.67 -4.09
CA TYR A 80 5.74 0.39 -4.63
C TYR A 80 6.59 1.20 -5.61
N LEU A 81 6.35 1.06 -6.91
CA LEU A 81 6.97 1.89 -7.93
C LEU A 81 6.13 3.14 -8.17
N ILE A 82 6.76 4.30 -8.06
CA ILE A 82 6.12 5.62 -8.00
C ILE A 82 6.41 6.37 -9.29
N ALA A 83 5.35 6.78 -9.98
CA ALA A 83 5.43 7.62 -11.17
C ALA A 83 4.58 8.89 -10.96
N PRO A 84 5.20 10.06 -10.72
CA PRO A 84 4.47 11.32 -10.60
C PRO A 84 3.64 11.63 -11.83
N THR A 85 2.53 12.35 -11.63
CA THR A 85 1.70 12.91 -12.70
C THR A 85 1.44 14.39 -12.40
N ASN A 86 0.83 15.13 -13.34
CA ASN A 86 0.62 16.58 -13.19
C ASN A 86 -0.11 16.99 -11.89
N SER A 87 -1.00 16.15 -11.36
CA SER A 87 -1.84 16.46 -10.19
C SER A 87 -1.85 15.36 -9.13
N GLY A 88 -0.93 14.40 -9.22
CA GLY A 88 -1.03 13.17 -8.43
C GLY A 88 0.08 12.17 -8.70
N VAL A 89 -0.26 10.90 -8.65
CA VAL A 89 0.69 9.80 -8.82
C VAL A 89 0.04 8.60 -9.50
N ARG A 90 0.84 7.81 -10.20
CA ARG A 90 0.57 6.42 -10.48
C ARG A 90 1.49 5.54 -9.64
N VAL A 91 0.92 4.56 -8.95
CA VAL A 91 1.68 3.60 -8.14
C VAL A 91 1.40 2.19 -8.62
N LYS A 92 2.46 1.46 -8.97
CA LYS A 92 2.38 0.01 -9.21
C LYS A 92 2.94 -0.72 -8.00
N LEU A 93 2.19 -1.70 -7.52
CA LEU A 93 2.52 -2.50 -6.36
C LEU A 93 2.81 -3.93 -6.80
N SER A 94 3.97 -4.45 -6.44
CA SER A 94 4.35 -5.86 -6.66
C SER A 94 4.83 -6.51 -5.37
N ASN A 95 4.69 -7.82 -5.25
CA ASN A 95 5.24 -8.58 -4.13
C ASN A 95 6.68 -9.07 -4.40
N GLY A 96 7.26 -9.79 -3.43
CA GLY A 96 8.63 -10.32 -3.52
C GLY A 96 8.90 -11.31 -4.66
N SER A 97 7.85 -11.86 -5.30
CA SER A 97 7.99 -12.66 -6.53
C SER A 97 7.87 -11.84 -7.82
N ASN A 98 7.83 -10.52 -7.71
CA ASN A 98 7.55 -9.57 -8.79
C ASN A 98 6.17 -9.71 -9.44
N ALA A 99 5.23 -10.41 -8.79
CA ALA A 99 3.84 -10.45 -9.26
C ALA A 99 3.17 -9.09 -9.00
N LEU A 100 2.49 -8.54 -10.00
CA LEU A 100 1.72 -7.30 -9.85
C LEU A 100 0.54 -7.54 -8.92
N CYS A 101 0.48 -6.85 -7.80
CA CYS A 101 -0.62 -6.91 -6.84
C CYS A 101 -1.59 -5.75 -7.01
N GLY A 102 -1.13 -4.58 -7.44
CA GLY A 102 -2.01 -3.44 -7.68
C GLY A 102 -1.46 -2.37 -8.63
N ASP A 103 -2.37 -1.59 -9.23
CA ASP A 103 -2.07 -0.43 -10.08
C ASP A 103 -3.07 0.70 -9.77
N PHE A 104 -2.55 1.77 -9.19
CA PHE A 104 -3.31 2.88 -8.64
C PHE A 104 -2.96 4.17 -9.36
N LYS A 105 -3.97 5.00 -9.63
CA LYS A 105 -3.82 6.38 -10.09
C LYS A 105 -4.59 7.29 -9.15
N LEU A 106 -3.87 8.11 -8.41
CA LEU A 106 -4.39 8.91 -7.31
C LEU A 106 -4.09 10.38 -7.58
N LYS A 107 -4.97 11.29 -7.17
CA LYS A 107 -4.70 12.73 -7.11
C LYS A 107 -4.50 13.16 -5.66
N TRP A 108 -3.64 14.16 -5.48
CA TRP A 108 -3.35 14.71 -4.17
C TRP A 108 -4.31 15.82 -3.80
N HIS A 109 -4.66 15.88 -2.53
CA HIS A 109 -5.37 17.02 -1.98
C HIS A 109 -4.49 18.26 -2.08
N GLN A 110 -4.97 19.28 -2.78
CA GLN A 110 -4.29 20.55 -2.88
C GLN A 110 -4.56 21.36 -1.62
N LYS A 111 -3.51 21.69 -0.88
CA LYS A 111 -3.58 22.57 0.29
C LYS A 111 -3.89 24.01 -0.11
#